data_AF-A0A8C9FMW1-F1
#
_entry.id   AF-A0A8C9FMW1-F1
#
_cell.length_a   1.000
_cell.length_b   1.000
_cell.length_c   1.000
_cell.angle_alpha   90.00
_cell.angle_beta   90.00
_cell.angle_gamma   90.00
#
_symmetry.space_group_name_H-M   'P 1'
#
loop_
_entity.id
_entity.type
_entity.pdbx_description
1 polymer ?
#
loop_
_entity_poly.entity_id
_entity_poly.type
_entity_poly.pdbx_seq_one_letter_code
_entity_poly.pdbx_strand_id
1 'polypeptide(L)'
;MATKRLARCGPRHLPLGPLTAGPRSPRWVEFPAVLLNAATGRIEAEFHTFVQPQEQPVLSEFCTALTGVTQKQVDEGVPLHICLSQFLKWLQEIQKEKKFLFSSDIPSNAAPEAKLCTFVTWTDWDLGVCLHYECKRKQLRKPDIFNSWIDLKATYRVRKISKLKRGSVLLPQKLSQNYRTYEAALCSSD
;
A
#
# COMPACT_ATOMS: atom_id res chain seq x y z
N MET A 1 1.29 0.32 9.42
CA MET A 1 2.14 0.19 8.22
C MET A 1 1.48 0.81 7.02
N ALA A 2 2.17 1.64 6.25
CA ALA A 2 1.63 2.23 5.03
C ALA A 2 2.31 1.66 3.79
N THR A 3 1.54 1.32 2.76
CA THR A 3 2.06 0.94 1.43
C THR A 3 1.78 2.06 0.43
N LYS A 4 2.73 2.38 -0.44
CA LYS A 4 2.58 3.41 -1.49
C LYS A 4 1.57 2.96 -2.54
N ARG A 5 0.92 3.94 -3.18
CA ARG A 5 0.00 3.72 -4.30
C ARG A 5 0.72 3.11 -5.51
N LEU A 6 0.26 1.95 -5.95
CA LEU A 6 0.78 1.29 -7.14
C LEU A 6 0.38 2.06 -8.40
N ALA A 7 1.31 2.20 -9.34
CA ALA A 7 0.99 2.80 -10.62
C ALA A 7 0.08 1.90 -11.46
N ARG A 8 -1.05 2.48 -11.86
CA ARG A 8 -1.93 1.91 -12.86
C ARG A 8 -1.31 2.21 -14.23
N CYS A 9 -0.84 1.19 -14.94
CA CYS A 9 -0.54 1.31 -16.37
C CYS A 9 -1.85 1.22 -17.16
N GLY A 10 -2.55 2.34 -17.36
CA GLY A 10 -3.74 2.40 -18.22
C GLY A 10 -4.61 3.64 -18.00
N PRO A 11 -5.19 4.23 -19.07
CA PRO A 11 -6.04 5.42 -18.97
C PRO A 11 -7.34 5.13 -18.19
N ARG A 12 -7.87 6.16 -17.52
CA ARG A 12 -9.16 6.10 -16.79
C ARG A 12 -10.38 6.12 -17.71
N HIS A 13 -10.21 6.47 -18.98
CA HIS A 13 -11.24 6.48 -20.01
C HIS A 13 -10.63 6.06 -21.34
N LEU A 14 -11.23 5.08 -22.02
CA LEU A 14 -10.94 4.78 -23.42
C LEU A 14 -11.58 5.86 -24.29
N PRO A 15 -10.85 6.47 -25.26
CA PRO A 15 -11.49 6.94 -26.47
C PRO A 15 -11.96 5.70 -27.26
N LEU A 16 -13.19 5.74 -27.78
CA LEU A 16 -13.71 4.76 -28.72
C LEU A 16 -12.89 4.86 -30.03
N GLY A 17 -11.82 4.08 -30.13
CA GLY A 17 -10.95 3.94 -31.31
C GLY A 17 -10.66 2.48 -31.61
N PRO A 18 -10.11 2.15 -32.80
CA PRO A 18 -10.04 0.77 -33.29
C PRO A 18 -9.27 -0.14 -32.34
N LEU A 19 -9.80 -1.34 -32.15
CA LEU A 19 -9.32 -2.41 -31.27
C LEU A 19 -7.85 -2.76 -31.53
N THR A 20 -6.92 -2.17 -30.78
CA THR A 20 -5.64 -2.80 -30.47
C THR A 20 -5.31 -2.57 -28.99
N ALA A 21 -5.17 -3.66 -28.24
CA ALA A 21 -4.96 -3.77 -26.79
C ALA A 21 -6.19 -3.45 -25.91
N GLY A 22 -6.84 -4.51 -25.42
CA GLY A 22 -7.80 -4.44 -24.32
C GLY A 22 -7.17 -3.87 -23.02
N PRO A 23 -7.97 -3.70 -21.96
CA PRO A 23 -7.50 -3.07 -20.71
C PRO A 23 -6.27 -3.80 -20.17
N ARG A 24 -5.12 -3.11 -20.20
CA ARG A 24 -3.85 -3.67 -19.71
C ARG A 24 -3.96 -3.88 -18.21
N SER A 25 -3.65 -5.09 -17.75
CA SER A 25 -3.65 -5.42 -16.33
C SER A 25 -2.67 -4.49 -15.58
N PRO A 26 -3.05 -3.95 -14.40
CA PRO A 26 -2.13 -3.16 -13.57
C PRO A 26 -0.87 -3.97 -13.27
N ARG A 27 0.31 -3.31 -13.32
CA ARG A 27 1.60 -3.97 -13.12
C ARG A 27 2.17 -3.61 -11.75
N TRP A 28 2.43 -4.62 -10.94
CA TRP A 28 3.20 -4.48 -9.70
C TRP A 28 4.69 -4.42 -10.05
N VAL A 29 5.29 -3.24 -9.93
CA VAL A 29 6.71 -2.98 -10.26
C VAL A 29 7.54 -2.55 -9.05
N GLU A 30 6.91 -2.18 -7.95
CA GLU A 30 7.54 -1.83 -6.68
C GLU A 30 6.68 -2.31 -5.50
N PHE A 31 7.33 -2.67 -4.39
CA PHE A 31 6.71 -3.06 -3.13
C PHE A 31 7.31 -2.22 -1.97
N PRO A 32 6.84 -0.99 -1.76
CA PRO A 32 7.25 -0.16 -0.64
C PRO A 32 6.33 -0.34 0.57
N ALA A 33 6.91 -0.35 1.77
CA ALA A 33 6.19 -0.30 3.02
C ALA A 33 6.96 0.47 4.09
N VAL A 34 6.25 1.15 4.98
CA VAL A 34 6.85 1.83 6.14
C VAL A 34 6.12 1.47 7.42
N LEU A 35 6.90 1.27 8.49
CA LEU A 35 6.40 1.23 9.86
C LEU A 35 6.38 2.66 10.40
N LEU A 36 5.19 3.15 10.70
CA LEU A 36 4.99 4.48 11.27
C LEU A 36 4.50 4.35 12.71
N ASN A 37 5.15 5.05 13.62
CA ASN A 37 4.65 5.24 14.98
C ASN A 37 3.54 6.29 14.99
N ALA A 38 2.32 5.87 15.31
CA ALA A 38 1.15 6.74 15.28
C ALA A 38 1.17 7.84 16.35
N ALA A 39 1.85 7.62 17.48
CA ALA A 39 1.94 8.59 18.56
C ALA A 39 2.96 9.70 18.25
N THR A 40 4.10 9.34 17.63
CA THR A 40 5.18 10.30 17.36
C THR A 40 5.17 10.83 15.92
N GLY A 41 4.45 10.18 15.01
CA GLY A 41 4.45 10.49 13.59
C GLY A 41 5.78 10.14 12.89
N ARG A 42 6.68 9.40 13.54
CA ARG A 42 8.00 9.04 12.98
C ARG A 42 7.95 7.70 12.27
N ILE A 43 8.71 7.60 11.18
CA ILE A 43 8.99 6.34 10.51
C ILE A 43 10.06 5.60 11.33
N GLU A 44 9.78 4.35 11.68
CA GLU A 44 10.65 3.50 12.51
C GLU A 44 11.34 2.39 11.72
N ALA A 45 10.81 2.04 10.55
CA ALA A 45 11.40 1.07 9.62
C ALA A 45 10.82 1.26 8.22
N GLU A 46 11.59 0.88 7.20
CA GLU A 46 11.17 0.90 5.80
C GLU A 46 11.55 -0.41 5.10
N PHE A 47 10.72 -0.81 4.16
CA PHE A 47 10.96 -1.89 3.21
C PHE A 47 10.73 -1.36 1.81
N HIS A 48 11.63 -1.69 0.89
CA HIS A 48 11.47 -1.32 -0.50
C HIS A 48 12.11 -2.40 -1.39
N THR A 49 11.38 -2.86 -2.40
CA THR A 49 11.89 -3.83 -3.38
C THR A 49 11.23 -3.58 -4.73
N PHE A 50 12.01 -3.66 -5.80
CA PHE A 50 11.47 -3.67 -7.17
C PHE A 50 11.01 -5.08 -7.54
N VAL A 51 9.88 -5.15 -8.23
CA VAL A 51 9.28 -6.43 -8.65
C VAL A 51 9.43 -6.56 -10.16
N GLN A 52 10.04 -7.66 -10.60
CA GLN A 52 10.18 -7.99 -12.01
C GLN A 52 8.85 -8.53 -12.57
N PRO A 53 8.23 -7.87 -13.56
CA PRO A 53 7.05 -8.39 -14.21
C PRO A 53 7.41 -9.57 -15.11
N GLN A 54 6.76 -10.72 -14.92
CA GLN A 54 7.06 -11.93 -15.70
C GLN A 54 6.31 -12.00 -17.04
N GLU A 55 5.09 -11.46 -17.10
CA GLU A 55 4.26 -11.51 -18.32
C GLU A 55 4.57 -10.40 -19.32
N GLN A 56 4.89 -9.19 -18.82
CA GLN A 56 5.23 -8.01 -19.61
C GLN A 56 6.43 -7.31 -19.00
N PRO A 57 7.65 -7.86 -19.21
CA PRO A 57 8.87 -7.39 -18.55
C PRO A 57 9.28 -5.98 -18.99
N VAL A 58 8.88 -5.55 -20.20
CA VAL A 58 9.21 -4.23 -20.74
C VAL A 58 8.21 -3.17 -20.26
N LEU A 59 8.71 -2.12 -19.60
CA LEU A 59 7.93 -0.96 -19.16
C LEU A 59 7.59 -0.06 -20.35
N SER A 60 6.30 0.23 -20.56
CA SER A 60 5.90 1.36 -21.42
C SER A 60 6.36 2.70 -20.84
N GLU A 61 6.64 3.67 -21.71
CA GLU A 61 6.99 5.05 -21.33
C GLU A 61 6.01 5.67 -20.33
N PHE A 62 4.69 5.46 -20.54
CA PHE A 62 3.66 5.94 -19.61
C PHE A 62 3.86 5.44 -18.18
N CYS A 63 4.24 4.17 -18.02
CA CYS A 63 4.50 3.58 -16.71
C CYS A 63 5.70 4.24 -16.06
N THR A 64 6.81 4.34 -16.79
CA THR A 64 8.05 4.98 -16.30
C THR A 64 7.82 6.46 -15.95
N ALA A 65 7.06 7.20 -16.76
CA ALA A 65 6.71 8.59 -16.46
C ALA A 65 5.81 8.73 -15.22
N LEU A 66 4.90 7.77 -14.99
CA LEU A 66 3.98 7.78 -13.85
C LEU A 66 4.65 7.36 -12.53
N THR A 67 5.52 6.34 -12.56
CA THR A 67 6.17 5.76 -11.36
C THR A 67 7.52 6.37 -11.03
N GLY A 68 8.26 6.82 -12.05
CA GLY A 68 9.71 7.06 -11.97
C GLY A 68 10.57 5.78 -11.98
N VAL A 69 9.96 4.60 -12.13
CA VAL A 69 10.67 3.31 -12.17
C VAL A 69 11.22 3.07 -13.57
N THR A 70 12.53 2.81 -13.63
CA THR A 70 13.28 2.54 -14.86
C THR A 70 13.23 1.06 -15.24
N GLN A 71 13.50 0.76 -16.51
CA GLN A 71 13.60 -0.62 -16.99
C GLN A 71 14.68 -1.40 -16.23
N LYS A 72 15.85 -0.79 -16.03
CA LYS A 72 16.96 -1.39 -15.28
C LYS A 72 16.55 -1.83 -13.87
N GLN A 73 15.78 -1.00 -13.16
CA GLN A 73 15.31 -1.32 -11.80
C GLN A 73 14.37 -2.52 -11.75
N VAL A 74 13.51 -2.71 -12.77
CA VAL A 74 12.64 -3.90 -12.82
C VAL A 74 13.37 -5.13 -13.34
N ASP A 75 14.35 -4.96 -14.22
CA ASP A 75 15.19 -6.06 -14.72
C ASP A 75 16.05 -6.66 -13.60
N GLU A 76 16.57 -5.81 -12.71
CA GLU A 76 17.29 -6.19 -11.48
C GLU A 76 16.35 -6.53 -10.32
N GLY A 77 15.05 -6.37 -10.50
CA GLY A 77 14.03 -6.67 -9.50
C GLY A 77 13.85 -8.17 -9.26
N VAL A 78 13.09 -8.51 -8.23
CA VAL A 78 12.80 -9.93 -7.90
C VAL A 78 11.40 -10.33 -8.34
N PRO A 79 11.14 -11.63 -8.62
CA PRO A 79 9.79 -12.11 -8.83
C PRO A 79 8.88 -11.83 -7.62
N LEU A 80 7.58 -11.63 -7.85
CA LEU A 80 6.63 -11.26 -6.80
C LEU A 80 6.64 -12.21 -5.59
N HIS A 81 6.75 -13.52 -5.81
CA HIS A 81 6.78 -14.50 -4.71
C HIS A 81 8.01 -14.32 -3.80
N ILE A 82 9.17 -13.97 -4.38
CA ILE A 82 10.38 -13.65 -3.63
C ILE A 82 10.19 -12.35 -2.86
N CYS A 83 9.63 -11.31 -3.51
CA CYS A 83 9.32 -10.05 -2.85
C CYS A 83 8.42 -10.22 -1.63
N LEU A 84 7.34 -11.03 -1.76
CA LEU A 84 6.45 -11.33 -0.65
C LEU A 84 7.17 -12.09 0.48
N SER A 85 8.05 -13.04 0.14
CA SER A 85 8.86 -13.76 1.13
C SER A 85 9.82 -12.82 1.88
N GLN A 86 10.52 -11.94 1.16
CA GLN A 86 11.41 -10.93 1.73
C GLN A 86 10.64 -9.95 2.63
N PHE A 87 9.47 -9.51 2.19
CA PHE A 87 8.60 -8.63 2.98
C PHE A 87 8.17 -9.28 4.29
N LEU A 88 7.70 -10.54 4.23
CA LEU A 88 7.26 -11.26 5.43
C LEU A 88 8.41 -11.49 6.42
N LYS A 89 9.61 -11.80 5.90
CA LYS A 89 10.81 -11.93 6.73
C LYS A 89 11.15 -10.61 7.42
N TRP A 90 11.23 -9.52 6.66
CA TRP A 90 11.45 -8.18 7.22
C TRP A 90 10.41 -7.84 8.29
N LEU A 91 9.13 -8.15 8.02
CA LEU A 91 8.04 -7.89 8.95
C LEU A 91 8.20 -8.66 10.27
N GLN A 92 8.58 -9.93 10.20
CA GLN A 92 8.85 -10.75 11.39
C GLN A 92 10.01 -10.18 12.23
N GLU A 93 11.08 -9.72 11.56
CA GLU A 93 12.25 -9.13 12.22
C GLU A 93 11.87 -7.87 13.01
N ILE A 94 11.17 -6.93 12.37
CA ILE A 94 10.75 -5.69 13.04
C ILE A 94 9.63 -5.90 14.05
N GLN A 95 8.77 -6.91 13.87
CA GLN A 95 7.75 -7.27 14.87
C GLN A 95 8.41 -7.73 16.17
N LYS A 96 9.46 -8.56 16.06
CA LYS A 96 10.26 -9.00 17.21
C LYS A 96 11.02 -7.83 17.86
N GLU A 97 11.62 -6.96 17.06
CA GLU A 97 12.40 -5.81 17.55
C GLU A 97 11.52 -4.77 18.27
N LYS A 98 10.42 -4.36 17.62
CA LYS A 98 9.55 -3.27 18.10
C LYS A 98 8.41 -3.74 19.01
N LYS A 99 8.24 -5.06 19.15
CA LYS A 99 7.26 -5.72 20.02
C LYS A 99 5.82 -5.25 19.80
N PHE A 100 5.40 -5.21 18.53
CA PHE A 100 4.00 -4.96 18.18
C PHE A 100 3.27 -6.26 17.82
N LEU A 101 1.95 -6.22 17.86
CA LEU A 101 1.06 -7.31 17.43
C LEU A 101 0.08 -6.81 16.38
N PHE A 102 -0.30 -7.67 15.45
CA PHE A 102 -1.45 -7.38 14.60
C PHE A 102 -2.76 -7.71 15.32
N SER A 103 -3.84 -7.00 14.99
CA SER A 103 -5.14 -7.21 15.62
C SER A 103 -5.68 -8.64 15.45
N SER A 104 -5.26 -9.35 14.40
CA SER A 104 -5.59 -10.77 14.18
C SER A 104 -4.90 -11.72 15.16
N ASP A 105 -3.82 -11.27 15.80
CA ASP A 105 -2.90 -12.12 16.55
C ASP A 105 -3.02 -11.88 18.06
N ILE A 106 -4.05 -11.14 18.52
CA ILE A 106 -4.28 -10.85 19.93
C ILE A 106 -4.81 -12.12 20.61
N PRO A 107 -4.04 -12.82 21.47
CA PRO A 107 -4.58 -13.88 22.30
C PRO A 107 -5.59 -13.30 23.29
N SER A 108 -6.64 -14.05 23.67
CA SER A 108 -7.72 -13.56 24.55
C SER A 108 -7.23 -13.06 25.93
N ASN A 109 -5.98 -13.37 26.30
CA ASN A 109 -5.36 -13.04 27.58
C ASN A 109 -4.14 -12.12 27.42
N ALA A 110 -4.08 -11.32 26.35
CA ALA A 110 -2.94 -10.43 26.08
C ALA A 110 -2.76 -9.36 27.17
N ALA A 111 -1.51 -9.11 27.55
CA ALA A 111 -1.14 -8.05 28.49
C ALA A 111 -1.55 -6.66 27.96
N PRO A 112 -2.00 -5.73 28.83
CA PRO A 112 -2.55 -4.42 28.46
C PRO A 112 -1.56 -3.46 27.76
N GLU A 113 -0.27 -3.81 27.62
CA GLU A 113 0.78 -2.95 27.08
C GLU A 113 1.23 -3.30 25.63
N ALA A 114 0.54 -4.22 24.96
CA ALA A 114 0.91 -4.62 23.60
C ALA A 114 0.66 -3.49 22.58
N LYS A 115 1.72 -3.07 21.87
CA LYS A 115 1.59 -2.11 20.76
C LYS A 115 0.84 -2.77 19.60
N LEU A 116 -0.27 -2.19 19.18
CA LEU A 116 -1.01 -2.70 18.03
C LEU A 116 -0.46 -2.12 16.72
N CYS A 117 -0.43 -2.98 15.70
CA CYS A 117 -0.07 -2.62 14.34
C CYS A 117 -1.18 -3.06 13.38
N THR A 118 -1.40 -2.25 12.35
CA THR A 118 -2.33 -2.57 11.27
C THR A 118 -1.79 -2.04 9.95
N PHE A 119 -2.18 -2.69 8.86
CA PHE A 119 -1.92 -2.17 7.53
C PHE A 119 -2.84 -1.01 7.22
N VAL A 120 -2.34 -0.07 6.42
CA VAL A 120 -3.02 1.15 6.06
C VAL A 120 -2.71 1.42 4.59
N THR A 121 -3.74 1.68 3.80
CA THR A 121 -3.62 2.05 2.39
C THR A 121 -4.48 3.27 2.11
N TRP A 122 -4.16 4.02 1.04
CA TRP A 122 -5.01 5.15 0.65
C TRP A 122 -6.38 4.69 0.15
N THR A 123 -6.45 3.53 -0.49
CA THR A 123 -7.69 2.89 -0.97
C THR A 123 -7.57 1.37 -0.87
N ASP A 124 -8.70 0.67 -0.91
CA ASP A 124 -8.78 -0.78 -1.12
C ASP A 124 -8.00 -1.34 -2.34
N TRP A 125 -7.68 -0.47 -3.30
CA TRP A 125 -7.00 -0.84 -4.54
C TRP A 125 -5.70 -1.63 -4.35
N ASP A 126 -4.80 -1.24 -3.44
CA ASP A 126 -3.47 -1.85 -3.38
C ASP A 126 -3.52 -3.31 -2.90
N LEU A 127 -4.09 -3.58 -1.72
CA LEU A 127 -4.13 -4.92 -1.11
C LEU A 127 -5.36 -5.76 -1.50
N GLY A 128 -6.51 -5.10 -1.69
CA GLY A 128 -7.80 -5.74 -1.96
C GLY A 128 -8.02 -6.08 -3.44
N VAL A 129 -7.44 -5.29 -4.34
CA VAL A 129 -7.60 -5.48 -5.80
C VAL A 129 -6.27 -5.88 -6.43
N CYS A 130 -5.27 -5.01 -6.39
CA CYS A 130 -4.04 -5.15 -7.15
C CYS A 130 -3.25 -6.37 -6.71
N LEU A 131 -2.93 -6.50 -5.41
CA LEU A 131 -2.20 -7.67 -4.89
C LEU A 131 -3.00 -8.95 -5.06
N HIS A 132 -4.31 -8.90 -4.78
CA HIS A 132 -5.20 -10.06 -4.86
C HIS A 132 -5.22 -10.66 -6.27
N TYR A 133 -5.49 -9.84 -7.29
CA TYR A 133 -5.58 -10.32 -8.66
C TYR A 133 -4.22 -10.70 -9.23
N GLU A 134 -3.14 -10.03 -8.82
CA GLU A 134 -1.80 -10.40 -9.25
C GLU A 134 -1.38 -11.76 -8.67
N CYS A 135 -1.62 -12.01 -7.39
CA CYS A 135 -1.41 -13.33 -6.78
C CYS A 135 -2.28 -14.40 -7.46
N LYS A 136 -3.57 -14.11 -7.69
CA LYS A 136 -4.49 -15.05 -8.35
C LYS A 136 -4.04 -15.42 -9.76
N ARG A 137 -3.64 -14.44 -10.58
CA ARG A 137 -3.11 -14.66 -11.94
C ARG A 137 -1.85 -15.51 -11.94
N LYS A 138 -0.94 -15.26 -10.99
CA LYS A 138 0.33 -15.98 -10.84
C LYS A 138 0.23 -17.27 -10.05
N GLN A 139 -0.98 -17.70 -9.67
CA GLN A 139 -1.23 -18.89 -8.83
C GLN A 139 -0.45 -18.86 -7.51
N LEU A 140 -0.26 -17.67 -6.94
CA LEU A 140 0.38 -17.45 -5.64
C LEU A 140 -0.68 -17.36 -4.54
N ARG A 141 -0.40 -17.94 -3.37
CA ARG A 141 -1.20 -17.70 -2.17
C ARG A 141 -0.92 -16.29 -1.67
N LYS A 142 -1.94 -15.44 -1.59
CA LYS A 142 -1.81 -14.13 -0.92
C LYS A 142 -1.64 -14.37 0.59
N PRO A 143 -0.62 -13.81 1.24
CA PRO A 143 -0.49 -13.88 2.70
C PRO A 143 -1.71 -13.31 3.41
N ASP A 144 -2.23 -14.05 4.40
CA ASP A 144 -3.49 -13.72 5.06
C ASP A 144 -3.45 -12.40 5.83
N ILE A 145 -2.26 -12.00 6.25
CA ILE A 145 -2.00 -10.71 6.88
C ILE A 145 -2.40 -9.51 6.01
N PHE A 146 -2.41 -9.65 4.68
CA PHE A 146 -2.87 -8.61 3.76
C PHE A 146 -4.39 -8.59 3.56
N ASN A 147 -5.15 -9.41 4.29
CA ASN A 147 -6.62 -9.41 4.24
C ASN A 147 -7.26 -8.47 5.27
N SER A 148 -6.45 -7.80 6.10
CA SER A 148 -6.92 -6.81 7.07
C SER A 148 -6.09 -5.52 6.95
N TRP A 149 -6.75 -4.41 6.64
CA TRP A 149 -6.14 -3.08 6.54
C TRP A 149 -7.17 -1.97 6.76
N ILE A 150 -6.69 -0.75 7.03
CA ILE A 150 -7.49 0.47 7.07
C ILE A 150 -7.43 1.16 5.71
N ASP A 151 -8.60 1.38 5.09
CA ASP A 151 -8.76 2.30 3.96
C ASP A 151 -8.85 3.74 4.49
N LEU A 152 -7.79 4.52 4.29
CA LEU A 152 -7.71 5.90 4.76
C LEU A 152 -8.71 6.82 4.07
N LYS A 153 -8.95 6.65 2.77
CA LYS A 153 -9.88 7.51 2.03
C LYS A 153 -11.31 7.26 2.47
N ALA A 154 -11.70 6.02 2.73
CA ALA A 154 -12.98 5.68 3.32
C ALA A 154 -13.12 6.32 4.71
N THR A 155 -12.10 6.17 5.55
CA THR A 155 -12.05 6.78 6.90
C THR A 155 -12.19 8.31 6.84
N TYR A 156 -11.47 8.96 5.92
CA TYR A 156 -11.53 10.40 5.72
C TYR A 156 -12.91 10.87 5.25
N ARG A 157 -13.56 10.12 4.33
CA ARG A 157 -14.92 10.44 3.85
C ARG A 157 -15.94 10.38 4.98
N VAL A 158 -15.91 9.34 5.81
CA VAL A 158 -16.82 9.21 6.97
C VAL A 158 -16.61 10.34 7.97
N ARG A 159 -15.35 10.67 8.29
CA ARG A 159 -15.02 11.81 9.18
C ARG A 159 -15.46 13.15 8.59
N LYS A 160 -15.29 13.35 7.28
CA LYS A 160 -15.76 14.57 6.59
C LYS A 160 -17.28 14.69 6.70
N ILE A 161 -18.03 13.62 6.40
CA ILE A 161 -19.50 13.62 6.52
C ILE A 161 -19.94 13.89 7.96
N SER A 162 -19.31 13.27 8.96
CA SER A 162 -19.66 13.48 10.38
C SER A 162 -19.27 14.85 10.92
N LYS A 163 -18.26 15.52 10.35
CA LYS A 163 -17.90 16.92 10.65
C LYS A 163 -18.82 17.92 9.95
N LEU A 164 -19.21 17.66 8.69
CA LEU A 164 -20.20 18.48 7.99
C LEU A 164 -21.56 18.47 8.73
N LYS A 165 -21.95 17.31 9.28
CA LYS A 165 -23.15 17.19 10.14
C LYS A 165 -23.04 17.93 11.48
N ARG A 166 -21.83 18.34 11.91
CA ARG A 166 -21.55 19.03 13.18
C ARG A 166 -21.22 20.53 13.03
N GLY A 167 -21.49 21.13 11.86
CA GLY A 167 -21.56 22.58 11.71
C GLY A 167 -20.26 23.38 11.91
N SER A 168 -19.07 22.77 11.81
CA SER A 168 -17.78 23.48 11.98
C SER A 168 -16.98 23.50 10.67
N VAL A 169 -17.00 24.64 9.99
CA VAL A 169 -16.08 24.98 8.89
C VAL A 169 -14.88 25.69 9.50
N LEU A 170 -13.69 25.10 9.36
CA LEU A 170 -12.42 25.79 9.14
C LEU A 170 -11.37 24.73 8.76
N LEU A 171 -10.91 24.83 7.51
CA LEU A 171 -9.92 23.96 6.88
C LEU A 171 -8.54 24.59 7.08
N PRO A 172 -7.50 23.86 7.51
CA PRO A 172 -6.15 24.23 7.12
C PRO A 172 -5.94 23.74 5.69
N GLN A 173 -6.16 24.64 4.73
CA GLN A 173 -5.51 24.54 3.42
C GLN A 173 -4.01 24.80 3.65
N LYS A 174 -3.21 23.73 3.69
CA LYS A 174 -1.82 23.65 3.21
C LYS A 174 -1.21 22.32 3.67
N LEU A 175 -1.43 21.28 2.89
CA LEU A 175 -0.41 20.23 2.72
C LEU A 175 0.30 20.56 1.42
N SER A 176 1.27 21.46 1.55
CA SER A 176 2.10 22.01 0.50
C SER A 176 3.00 20.93 -0.09
N GLN A 177 2.68 20.53 -1.32
CA GLN A 177 3.51 20.09 -2.45
C GLN A 177 4.67 19.07 -2.31
N ASN A 178 5.17 18.68 -1.13
CA ASN A 178 6.51 18.06 -1.06
C ASN A 178 6.59 16.58 -0.64
N TYR A 179 5.50 15.81 -0.57
CA TYR A 179 5.61 14.37 -0.30
C TYR A 179 4.55 13.56 -1.05
N ARG A 180 4.88 13.15 -2.28
CA ARG A 180 4.07 12.26 -3.15
C ARG A 180 3.96 10.80 -2.65
N THR A 181 4.38 10.48 -1.42
CA THR A 181 4.71 9.09 -1.07
C THR A 181 3.99 8.51 0.15
N TYR A 182 3.48 9.31 1.10
CA TYR A 182 2.85 8.75 2.31
C TYR A 182 1.67 9.60 2.81
N GLU A 183 0.53 9.53 2.11
CA GLU A 183 -0.67 10.23 2.60
C GLU A 183 -1.38 9.42 3.70
N ALA A 184 -1.28 9.99 4.90
CA ALA A 184 -2.11 9.86 6.10
C ALA A 184 -1.81 8.70 7.09
N ALA A 185 -0.98 9.02 8.07
CA ALA A 185 -1.19 8.57 9.45
C ALA A 185 -2.49 9.19 9.99
N LEU A 186 -3.31 8.45 10.75
CA LEU A 186 -4.15 8.92 11.88
C LEU A 186 -5.22 7.89 12.30
N CYS A 187 -5.00 7.20 13.42
CA CYS A 187 -5.93 7.25 14.57
C CYS A 187 -5.31 6.64 15.84
N SER A 188 -5.34 7.41 16.93
CA SER A 188 -5.13 6.99 18.32
C SER A 188 -6.41 6.37 18.90
N SER A 189 -6.29 5.61 19.98
CA SER A 189 -6.99 5.91 21.25
C SER A 189 -6.16 5.33 22.39
N ASP A 190 -6.03 6.13 23.45
CA ASP A 190 -5.67 5.68 24.79
C ASP A 190 -6.60 4.55 25.27
#